data_AF-A0AAD8GXQ2-F1
#
_entry.id   AF-A0AAD8GXQ2-F1
#
_cell.length_a   1.000
_cell.length_b   1.000
_cell.length_c   1.000
_cell.angle_alpha   90.00
_cell.angle_beta   90.00
_cell.angle_gamma   90.00
#
_symmetry.space_group_name_H-M   'P 1'
#
loop_
_entity.id
_entity.type
_entity.pdbx_description
1 polymer ?
#
loop_
_entity_poly.entity_id
_entity_poly.type
_entity_poly.pdbx_seq_one_letter_code
_entity_poly.pdbx_strand_id
1 'polypeptide(L)'
;MAEKNAPAQQRASFDYELYESDPDHLRTVVATPNQATPWIDPAALKLRHRIRRGPFGDVWLATHHQSSEEHDRYHEVAVKMLHPIKEDHMQKFLDKFEEIFLKSRQLRGV
;
A
#
# COMPACT_ATOMS: atom_id res chain seq x y z
N MET A 1 3.30 -24.03 -44.38
CA MET A 1 3.80 -22.80 -43.74
C MET A 1 2.99 -22.62 -42.46
N ALA A 2 3.63 -22.78 -41.31
CA ALA A 2 2.96 -22.81 -40.00
C ALA A 2 2.92 -21.40 -39.39
N GLU A 3 1.73 -20.96 -38.97
CA GLU A 3 1.54 -19.73 -38.20
C GLU A 3 1.76 -20.06 -36.72
N LYS A 4 2.72 -19.36 -36.11
CA LYS A 4 3.22 -19.62 -34.76
C LYS A 4 2.46 -18.75 -33.76
N ASN A 5 1.80 -19.40 -32.80
CA ASN A 5 1.10 -18.78 -31.67
C ASN A 5 1.95 -17.73 -30.94
N ALA A 6 1.42 -16.50 -30.78
CA ALA A 6 1.98 -15.51 -29.87
C ALA A 6 1.54 -15.84 -28.42
N PRO A 7 2.43 -15.82 -27.42
CA PRO A 7 2.05 -16.04 -26.04
C PRO A 7 1.31 -14.81 -25.50
N ALA A 8 0.30 -15.04 -24.66
CA ALA A 8 -0.36 -13.99 -23.90
C ALA A 8 0.67 -13.35 -22.95
N GLN A 9 1.08 -12.11 -23.26
CA GLN A 9 1.98 -11.35 -22.41
C GLN A 9 1.22 -10.95 -21.14
N GLN A 10 1.61 -11.56 -20.03
CA GLN A 10 1.16 -11.22 -18.68
C GLN A 10 1.26 -9.72 -18.47
N ARG A 11 0.17 -9.10 -18.01
CA ARG A 11 0.10 -7.66 -17.71
C ARG A 11 0.99 -7.37 -16.51
N ALA A 12 2.23 -6.99 -16.78
CA ALA A 12 3.16 -6.52 -15.76
C ALA A 12 2.64 -5.22 -15.14
N SER A 13 2.80 -5.15 -13.81
CA SER A 13 2.75 -3.96 -12.98
C SER A 13 3.37 -2.76 -13.71
N PHE A 14 2.69 -1.61 -13.67
CA PHE A 14 3.06 -0.39 -14.39
C PHE A 14 4.50 0.07 -14.06
N ASP A 15 5.34 0.12 -15.09
CA ASP A 15 6.66 0.76 -15.10
C ASP A 15 6.51 2.13 -15.78
N TYR A 16 6.76 3.22 -15.05
CA TYR A 16 6.83 4.56 -15.66
C TYR A 16 8.31 4.91 -15.88
N GLU A 17 8.64 5.35 -17.09
CA GLU A 17 9.97 5.86 -17.44
C GLU A 17 9.97 7.40 -17.38
N LEU A 18 10.94 7.97 -16.66
CA LEU A 18 11.13 9.42 -16.57
C LEU A 18 12.08 9.87 -17.70
N TYR A 19 11.62 10.77 -18.56
CA TYR A 19 12.37 11.26 -19.71
C TYR A 19 13.10 12.57 -19.37
N GLU A 20 14.30 12.47 -18.80
CA GLU A 20 15.16 13.63 -18.57
C GLU A 20 16.07 13.86 -19.79
N SER A 21 15.47 14.39 -20.87
CA SER A 21 16.13 15.04 -22.00
C SER A 21 17.20 14.28 -22.81
N ASP A 22 17.58 13.05 -22.46
CA ASP A 22 18.51 12.18 -23.19
C ASP A 22 17.84 10.82 -23.49
N PRO A 23 17.63 10.45 -24.77
CA PRO A 23 17.01 9.18 -25.17
C PRO A 23 17.73 7.92 -24.67
N ASP A 24 19.02 8.02 -24.34
CA ASP A 24 19.85 6.88 -23.97
C ASP A 24 19.96 6.65 -22.45
N HIS A 25 19.39 7.55 -21.62
CA HIS A 25 19.46 7.49 -20.16
C HIS A 25 18.07 7.32 -19.50
N LEU A 26 17.33 6.29 -19.92
CA LEU A 26 16.09 5.90 -19.25
C LEU A 26 16.38 5.31 -17.86
N ARG A 27 16.06 6.07 -16.79
CA ARG A 27 16.12 5.57 -15.42
C ARG A 27 14.77 5.00 -15.02
N THR A 28 14.70 3.69 -14.80
CA THR A 28 13.54 3.05 -14.17
C THR A 28 13.43 3.55 -12.73
N VAL A 29 12.38 4.32 -12.42
CA VAL A 29 12.09 4.74 -11.05
C VAL A 29 11.16 3.70 -10.44
N VAL A 30 11.70 2.88 -9.53
CA VAL A 30 10.88 1.98 -8.73
C VAL A 30 10.03 2.85 -7.79
N ALA A 31 8.75 3.03 -8.13
CA ALA A 31 7.81 3.82 -7.35
C ALA A 31 7.40 3.15 -6.02
N THR A 32 7.81 1.90 -5.80
CA THR A 32 7.46 1.11 -4.63
C THR A 32 8.61 1.10 -3.62
N PRO A 33 8.43 1.69 -2.42
CA PRO A 33 9.41 1.50 -1.35
C PRO A 33 9.56 0.01 -1.06
N ASN A 34 10.79 -0.51 -1.19
CA ASN A 34 11.11 -1.92 -0.95
C ASN A 34 10.99 -2.33 0.54
N GLN A 35 10.73 -1.36 1.42
CA GLN A 35 10.61 -1.54 2.86
C GLN A 35 9.22 -1.12 3.34
N ALA A 36 8.17 -1.78 2.87
CA ALA A 36 6.83 -1.56 3.40
C ALA A 36 6.67 -2.29 4.73
N THR A 37 7.19 -1.69 5.81
CA THR A 37 6.74 -2.04 7.17
C THR A 37 5.21 -1.82 7.21
N PRO A 38 4.42 -2.72 7.83
CA PRO A 38 2.97 -2.53 7.93
C PRO A 38 2.58 -1.37 8.86
N TRP A 39 3.57 -0.82 9.56
CA TRP A 39 3.38 0.17 10.60
C TRP A 39 3.47 1.59 10.04
N ILE A 40 2.54 2.42 10.49
CA ILE A 40 2.47 3.85 10.17
C ILE A 40 2.56 4.59 11.50
N ASP A 41 3.33 5.68 11.54
CA ASP A 41 3.32 6.58 12.69
C ASP A 41 1.92 7.19 12.87
N PRO A 42 1.23 6.96 14.00
CA PRO A 42 -0.08 7.54 14.24
C PRO A 42 -0.10 9.07 14.15
N ALA A 43 1.01 9.75 14.48
CA ALA A 43 1.10 11.20 14.42
C ALA A 43 1.06 11.75 12.98
N ALA A 44 1.40 10.91 11.98
CA ALA A 44 1.29 11.25 10.57
C ALA A 44 -0.15 11.16 10.03
N LEU A 45 -1.11 10.67 10.82
CA LEU A 45 -2.51 10.55 10.45
C LEU A 45 -3.39 11.58 11.15
N LYS A 46 -4.20 12.29 10.37
CA LYS A 46 -5.25 13.17 10.90
C LYS A 46 -6.62 12.61 10.56
N LEU A 47 -7.27 12.00 11.55
CA LEU A 47 -8.65 11.50 11.44
C LEU A 47 -9.62 12.67 11.21
N ARG A 48 -10.60 12.48 10.32
CA ARG A 48 -11.63 13.47 9.99
C ARG A 48 -12.99 13.06 10.53
N HIS A 49 -13.76 12.28 9.77
CA HIS A 49 -15.09 11.81 10.18
C HIS A 49 -15.27 10.34 9.80
N ARG A 50 -16.14 9.64 10.54
CA ARG A 50 -16.48 8.25 10.25
C ARG A 50 -17.32 8.17 8.98
N ILE A 51 -16.91 7.32 8.04
CA ILE A 51 -17.60 7.11 6.76
C ILE A 51 -18.41 5.81 6.72
N ARG A 52 -18.10 4.81 7.56
CA ARG A 52 -18.84 3.55 7.61
C ARG A 52 -18.75 2.87 8.98
N ARG A 53 -19.81 2.20 9.40
CA ARG A 53 -19.79 1.22 10.50
C ARG A 53 -19.74 -0.19 9.93
N GLY A 54 -18.91 -1.06 10.51
CA GLY A 54 -18.78 -2.44 10.05
C GLY A 54 -18.72 -3.44 11.22
N PRO A 55 -18.80 -4.75 10.91
CA PRO A 55 -18.82 -5.81 11.93
C PRO A 55 -17.50 -5.92 12.72
N PHE A 56 -16.40 -5.41 12.16
CA PHE A 56 -15.08 -5.39 12.78
C PHE A 56 -14.64 -3.96 13.13
N GLY A 57 -15.60 -3.10 13.50
CA GLY A 57 -15.36 -1.70 13.80
C GLY A 57 -15.58 -0.77 12.62
N ASP A 58 -15.21 0.48 12.85
CA ASP A 58 -15.57 1.63 12.02
C ASP A 58 -14.53 1.93 10.95
N VAL A 59 -14.94 2.60 9.88
CA VAL A 59 -14.04 3.15 8.86
C VAL A 59 -14.11 4.67 8.93
N TRP A 60 -12.96 5.30 9.04
CA TRP A 60 -12.81 6.75 9.14
C TRP A 60 -12.09 7.29 7.92
N LEU A 61 -12.52 8.45 7.43
CA LEU A 61 -11.73 9.24 6.50
C LEU A 61 -10.60 9.92 7.28
N ALA A 62 -9.39 9.91 6.74
CA ALA A 62 -8.23 10.59 7.32
C ALA A 62 -7.34 11.17 6.24
N THR A 63 -6.41 12.04 6.62
CA THR A 63 -5.32 12.47 5.77
C THR A 63 -4.00 11.94 6.32
N HIS A 64 -3.19 11.32 5.49
CA HIS A 64 -1.84 10.85 5.80
C HIS A 64 -0.80 11.86 5.30
N HIS A 65 -0.01 12.38 6.22
CA HIS A 65 1.08 13.30 5.94
C HIS A 65 2.37 12.49 5.66
N GLN A 66 2.89 12.62 4.44
CA GLN A 66 4.20 12.12 4.07
C GLN A 66 5.09 13.32 3.76
N SER A 67 6.02 13.60 4.67
CA SER A 67 7.04 14.63 4.47
C SER A 67 8.30 14.00 3.90
N SER A 68 8.85 14.59 2.84
CA SER A 68 10.21 14.33 2.35
C SER A 68 11.03 15.62 2.41
N GLU A 69 12.35 15.51 2.24
CA GLU A 69 13.26 16.68 2.28
C GLU A 69 12.87 17.81 1.32
N GLU A 70 12.15 17.46 0.24
CA GLU A 70 11.78 18.41 -0.79
C GLU A 70 10.33 18.89 -0.70
N HIS A 71 9.40 18.08 -0.14
CA HIS A 71 7.96 18.38 -0.20
C HIS A 71 7.13 17.69 0.89
N ASP A 72 6.09 18.38 1.36
CA ASP A 72 5.03 17.78 2.17
C ASP A 72 3.87 17.31 1.27
N ARG A 73 3.49 16.02 1.36
CA ARG A 73 2.36 15.44 0.63
C ARG A 73 1.27 14.97 1.60
N TYR A 74 0.03 15.38 1.32
CA TYR A 74 -1.15 14.95 2.07
C TYR A 74 -2.03 14.06 1.20
N HIS A 75 -2.23 12.81 1.62
CA HIS A 75 -3.08 11.85 0.91
C HIS A 75 -4.32 11.54 1.72
N GLU A 76 -5.50 11.62 1.10
CA GLU A 76 -6.73 11.10 1.73
C GLU A 76 -6.70 9.57 1.77
N VAL A 77 -6.97 9.02 2.95
CA VAL A 77 -6.94 7.58 3.21
C VAL A 77 -8.16 7.14 4.01
N ALA A 78 -8.54 5.87 3.86
CA ALA A 78 -9.52 5.23 4.71
C ALA A 78 -8.81 4.45 5.82
N VAL A 79 -9.10 4.79 7.08
CA VAL A 79 -8.56 4.10 8.26
C VAL A 79 -9.59 3.14 8.81
N LYS A 80 -9.26 1.85 8.84
CA LYS A 80 -10.08 0.81 9.47
C LYS A 80 -9.76 0.76 10.97
N MET A 81 -10.66 1.28 11.79
CA MET A 81 -10.55 1.26 13.25
C MET A 81 -11.23 -0.01 13.77
N LEU A 82 -10.44 -0.93 14.33
CA LEU A 82 -10.95 -2.18 14.90
C LEU A 82 -11.64 -1.92 16.24
N HIS A 83 -12.52 -2.83 16.64
CA HIS A 83 -13.06 -2.83 18.01
C HIS A 83 -11.92 -3.00 19.02
N PRO A 84 -12.03 -2.45 20.24
CA PRO A 84 -11.03 -2.62 21.28
C PRO A 84 -10.72 -4.10 21.51
N ILE A 85 -9.44 -4.45 21.42
CA ILE A 85 -8.94 -5.78 21.66
C ILE A 85 -8.42 -5.80 23.10
N LYS A 86 -8.77 -6.83 23.86
CA LYS A 86 -8.24 -6.98 25.22
C LYS A 86 -6.72 -7.16 25.17
N GLU A 87 -6.03 -6.58 26.15
CA GLU A 87 -4.56 -6.53 26.16
C GLU A 87 -3.92 -7.93 26.13
N ASP A 88 -4.50 -8.89 26.85
CA ASP A 88 -4.09 -10.31 26.87
C ASP A 88 -4.17 -10.99 25.50
N HIS A 89 -4.98 -10.46 24.57
CA HIS A 89 -5.11 -10.98 23.22
C HIS A 89 -4.31 -10.19 22.18
N MET A 90 -3.68 -9.08 22.56
CA MET A 90 -3.04 -8.16 21.60
C MET A 90 -1.90 -8.83 20.83
N GLN A 91 -1.00 -9.53 21.51
CA GLN A 91 0.14 -10.19 20.85
C GLN A 91 -0.34 -11.23 19.83
N LYS A 92 -1.26 -12.11 20.26
CA LYS A 92 -1.85 -13.14 19.38
C LYS A 92 -2.56 -12.53 18.17
N PHE A 93 -3.20 -11.38 18.34
CA PHE A 93 -3.82 -10.66 17.24
C PHE A 93 -2.76 -10.15 16.25
N LEU A 94 -1.69 -9.52 16.75
CA LEU A 94 -0.61 -8.98 15.93
C LEU A 94 0.10 -10.08 15.13
N ASP A 95 0.45 -11.20 15.78
CA ASP A 95 1.12 -12.33 15.12
C ASP A 95 0.28 -12.85 13.94
N LYS A 96 -1.03 -13.02 14.16
CA LYS A 96 -1.96 -13.49 13.13
C LYS A 96 -2.21 -12.44 12.04
N PHE A 97 -2.25 -11.17 12.42
CA PHE A 97 -2.42 -10.07 11.48
C PHE A 97 -1.22 -10.00 10.53
N GLU A 98 0.00 -10.07 11.06
CA GLU A 98 1.22 -10.04 10.27
C GLU A 98 1.30 -11.23 9.30
N GLU A 99 0.98 -12.43 9.76
CA GLU A 99 0.89 -13.63 8.92
C GLU A 99 -0.06 -13.43 7.72
N ILE A 100 -1.27 -12.93 7.99
CA ILE A 100 -2.29 -12.69 6.96
C ILE A 100 -1.88 -11.54 6.03
N PHE A 101 -1.31 -10.46 6.58
CA PHE A 101 -0.86 -9.29 5.83
C PHE A 101 0.24 -9.67 4.84
N LEU A 102 1.23 -10.44 5.28
CA LEU A 102 2.33 -10.92 4.42
C LEU A 102 1.81 -11.82 3.30
N LYS A 103 0.92 -12.77 3.61
CA LYS A 103 0.24 -13.60 2.60
C LYS A 103 -0.53 -12.75 1.58
N SER A 104 -1.24 -11.72 2.06
CA SER A 104 -2.03 -10.83 1.19
C SER A 104 -1.16 -9.95 0.29
N ARG A 105 0.03 -9.56 0.74
CA ARG A 105 1.02 -8.84 -0.09
C ARG A 105 1.61 -9.71 -1.18
N GLN A 106 1.87 -10.99 -0.90
CA GLN A 106 2.38 -11.95 -1.88
C GLN A 106 1.35 -12.30 -2.97
N LEU A 107 0.06 -12.00 -2.75
CA LEU A 107 -1.02 -12.22 -3.73
C LEU A 107 -1.15 -11.11 -4.80
N ARG A 108 -0.23 -10.13 -4.87
CA ARG A 108 -0.14 -9.23 -6.04
C ARG A 108 0.74 -9.84 -7.12
N GLY A 109 0.18 -10.80 -7.87
CA GLY A 109 0.84 -11.43 -9.01
C GLY A 109 -0.05 -12.42 -9.74
N VAL A 110 -1.12 -11.93 -10.39
CA VAL A 110 -1.78 -12.58 -11.55
C VAL A 110 -2.19 -11.50 -12.53
#